data_AF-A0A536NMD2-F1
#
_entry.id   AF-A0A536NMD2-F1
#
_cell.length_a   1.000
_cell.length_b   1.000
_cell.length_c   1.000
_cell.angle_alpha   90.00
_cell.angle_beta   90.00
_cell.angle_gamma   90.00
#
_symmetry.space_group_name_H-M   'P 1'
#
loop_
_entity.id
_entity.type
_entity.pdbx_description
1 polymer ?
#
loop_
_entity_poly.entity_id
_entity_poly.type
_entity_poly.pdbx_seq_one_letter_code
_entity_poly.pdbx_strand_id
1 'polypeptide(L)'
;MVAVGRAGAEADLKLKDWSNCTAGEACFKVNSPSLAMVGTNAGAFGAGTGLYPGGGLGSFCVVFVFSDATGWHYSNVSCAQNPGYMPGPADHVTVSSGCANVRTDPSATTKVVACLPNNTEVAVDSAPVFADSHIWWHLAGRGWMAHDFLALSSRG
;
A
#
# COMPACT_ATOMS: atom_id res chain seq x y z
N MET A 1 -9.65 -11.33 -0.40
CA MET A 1 -8.81 -10.12 -0.46
C MET A 1 -8.83 -9.43 -1.83
N VAL A 2 -8.35 -10.05 -2.92
CA VAL A 2 -8.12 -9.35 -4.21
C VAL A 2 -9.40 -8.80 -4.83
N ALA A 3 -10.51 -9.56 -4.82
CA ALA A 3 -11.78 -9.11 -5.35
C ALA A 3 -12.32 -7.86 -4.64
N VAL A 4 -12.26 -7.84 -3.29
CA VAL A 4 -12.70 -6.71 -2.47
C VAL A 4 -11.79 -5.51 -2.69
N GLY A 5 -10.46 -5.73 -2.65
CA GLY A 5 -9.49 -4.67 -2.87
C GLY A 5 -9.61 -4.04 -4.26
N ARG A 6 -9.82 -4.85 -5.30
CA ARG A 6 -10.05 -4.37 -6.67
C ARG A 6 -11.29 -3.48 -6.74
N ALA A 7 -12.42 -3.96 -6.24
CA ALA A 7 -13.67 -3.19 -6.27
C ALA A 7 -13.55 -1.86 -5.51
N GLY A 8 -12.86 -1.86 -4.37
CA GLY A 8 -12.58 -0.65 -3.60
C GLY A 8 -11.65 0.32 -4.34
N ALA A 9 -10.56 -0.18 -4.94
CA ALA A 9 -9.60 0.63 -5.68
C ALA A 9 -10.21 1.25 -6.94
N GLU A 10 -11.07 0.53 -7.66
CA GLU A 10 -11.84 1.06 -8.79
C GLU A 10 -12.70 2.25 -8.38
N ALA A 11 -13.42 2.12 -7.26
CA ALA A 11 -14.27 3.18 -6.72
C ALA A 11 -13.46 4.41 -6.26
N ASP A 12 -12.33 4.18 -5.59
CA ASP A 12 -11.48 5.24 -5.04
C ASP A 12 -10.76 6.03 -6.15
N LEU A 13 -10.20 5.32 -7.14
CA LEU A 13 -9.53 5.92 -8.30
C LEU A 13 -10.51 6.46 -9.35
N LYS A 14 -11.79 6.09 -9.27
CA LYS A 14 -12.81 6.36 -10.30
C LYS A 14 -12.41 5.79 -11.66
N LEU A 15 -11.84 4.59 -11.66
CA LEU A 15 -11.39 3.86 -12.85
C LEU A 15 -12.13 2.54 -12.95
N LYS A 16 -12.31 2.05 -14.18
CA LYS A 16 -12.90 0.75 -14.45
C LYS A 16 -11.82 -0.33 -14.49
N ASP A 17 -12.21 -1.58 -14.23
CA ASP A 17 -11.34 -2.72 -14.53
C ASP A 17 -10.96 -2.73 -16.03
N TRP A 18 -9.71 -3.10 -16.30
CA TRP A 18 -9.16 -3.24 -17.64
C TRP A 18 -10.01 -4.09 -18.58
N SER A 19 -10.72 -5.12 -18.07
CA SER A 19 -11.61 -5.97 -18.88
C SER A 19 -12.85 -5.23 -19.40
N ASN A 20 -13.23 -4.13 -18.74
CA ASN A 20 -14.45 -3.36 -19.03
C ASN A 20 -14.14 -2.03 -19.74
N CYS A 21 -12.88 -1.81 -20.08
CA CYS A 21 -12.44 -0.57 -20.70
C CYS A 21 -12.59 -0.56 -22.22
N THR A 22 -12.76 0.64 -22.75
CA THR A 22 -12.77 0.94 -24.18
C THR A 22 -11.48 1.66 -24.60
N ALA A 23 -11.18 1.63 -25.90
CA ALA A 23 -9.95 2.22 -26.42
C ALA A 23 -9.84 3.71 -26.08
N GLY A 24 -8.72 4.10 -25.47
CA GLY A 24 -8.45 5.46 -25.02
C GLY A 24 -8.88 5.79 -23.60
N GLU A 25 -9.55 4.88 -22.87
CA GLU A 25 -9.89 5.09 -21.46
C GLU A 25 -8.70 4.79 -20.54
N ALA A 26 -8.61 5.54 -19.43
CA ALA A 26 -7.75 5.21 -18.31
C ALA A 26 -8.41 4.12 -17.46
N CYS A 27 -7.62 3.09 -17.13
CA CYS A 27 -8.14 1.84 -16.58
C CYS A 27 -7.27 1.35 -15.44
N PHE A 28 -7.89 0.62 -14.52
CA PHE A 28 -7.23 -0.07 -13.42
C PHE A 28 -6.97 -1.53 -13.78
N LYS A 29 -5.79 -2.04 -13.44
CA LYS A 29 -5.41 -3.43 -13.69
C LYS A 29 -4.69 -4.01 -12.47
N VAL A 30 -5.16 -5.15 -11.98
CA VAL A 30 -4.41 -5.96 -11.02
C VAL A 30 -3.28 -6.68 -11.77
N ASN A 31 -2.04 -6.53 -11.31
CA ASN A 31 -0.86 -7.02 -12.05
C ASN A 31 -0.68 -8.52 -11.87
N SER A 32 -0.33 -8.92 -10.65
CA SER A 32 0.00 -10.31 -10.31
C SER A 32 -0.56 -10.64 -8.93
N PRO A 33 -1.77 -11.21 -8.84
CA PRO A 33 -2.38 -11.62 -7.57
C PRO A 33 -1.49 -12.58 -6.76
N SER A 34 -0.60 -13.32 -7.41
CA SER A 34 0.38 -14.22 -6.79
C SER A 34 1.49 -13.50 -6.01
N LEU A 35 1.70 -12.20 -6.25
CA LEU A 35 2.62 -11.35 -5.48
C LEU A 35 1.92 -10.60 -4.35
N ALA A 36 0.66 -10.95 -4.05
CA ALA A 36 -0.05 -10.38 -2.91
C ALA A 36 0.67 -10.78 -1.61
N MET A 37 1.03 -9.78 -0.83
CA MET A 37 1.52 -9.95 0.53
C MET A 37 0.34 -10.14 1.46
N VAL A 38 0.38 -11.18 2.29
CA VAL A 38 -0.59 -11.43 3.35
C VAL A 38 0.17 -11.51 4.66
N GLY A 39 -0.18 -10.64 5.60
CA GLY A 39 0.32 -10.68 6.96
C GLY A 39 -0.80 -10.93 7.96
N THR A 40 -0.68 -10.40 9.17
CA THR A 40 -1.64 -10.64 10.25
C THR A 40 -2.85 -9.72 10.07
N ASN A 41 -3.99 -10.28 9.66
CA ASN A 41 -5.23 -9.53 9.40
C ASN A 41 -5.09 -8.40 8.38
N ALA A 42 -4.02 -8.39 7.58
CA ALA A 42 -3.75 -7.37 6.57
C ALA A 42 -3.18 -8.00 5.31
N GLY A 43 -3.35 -7.31 4.19
CA GLY A 43 -2.71 -7.68 2.94
C GLY A 43 -2.48 -6.48 2.03
N ALA A 44 -1.56 -6.65 1.10
CA ALA A 44 -1.23 -5.66 0.07
C ALA A 44 -1.00 -6.39 -1.26
N PHE A 45 -1.41 -5.81 -2.38
CA PHE A 45 -1.13 -6.40 -3.69
C PHE A 45 -0.94 -5.35 -4.77
N GLY A 46 -0.15 -5.71 -5.78
CA GLY A 46 0.20 -4.84 -6.89
C GLY A 46 -0.87 -4.70 -7.94
N ALA A 47 -1.06 -3.46 -8.37
CA ALA A 47 -1.91 -3.05 -9.45
C ALA A 47 -1.23 -1.91 -10.24
N GLY A 48 -1.91 -1.40 -11.25
CA GLY A 48 -1.48 -0.21 -11.95
C GLY A 48 -2.62 0.42 -12.72
N THR A 49 -2.36 1.62 -13.21
CA THR A 49 -3.28 2.35 -14.07
C THR A 49 -2.63 2.64 -15.42
N GLY A 50 -3.43 2.65 -16.50
CA GLY A 50 -2.92 2.90 -17.84
C GLY A 50 -4.01 3.12 -18.87
N LEU A 51 -3.63 3.57 -20.07
CA LEU A 51 -4.54 3.74 -21.21
C LEU A 51 -4.78 2.40 -21.93
N TYR A 52 -6.03 2.06 -22.18
CA TYR A 52 -6.44 0.84 -22.90
C TYR A 52 -6.43 1.03 -24.44
N PRO A 53 -6.15 -0.01 -25.27
CA PRO A 53 -5.65 -1.34 -24.91
C PRO A 53 -4.12 -1.38 -24.76
N GLY A 54 -3.45 -0.25 -25.00
CA GLY A 54 -2.00 -0.12 -25.05
C GLY A 54 -1.53 1.20 -24.45
N GLY A 55 -0.48 1.07 -23.65
CA GLY A 55 0.13 2.11 -22.82
C GLY A 55 0.80 1.36 -21.68
N GLY A 56 2.08 1.63 -21.41
CA GLY A 56 2.70 1.14 -20.17
C GLY A 56 1.82 1.52 -18.97
N LEU A 57 1.91 0.79 -17.87
CA LEU A 57 1.27 1.21 -16.62
C LEU A 57 1.83 2.59 -16.29
N GLY A 58 1.03 3.64 -16.50
CA GLY A 58 1.42 5.03 -16.27
C GLY A 58 1.69 5.28 -14.79
N SER A 59 1.08 4.48 -13.92
CA SER A 59 1.41 4.44 -12.50
C SER A 59 1.36 3.01 -11.97
N PHE A 60 2.25 2.73 -11.03
CA PHE A 60 2.23 1.52 -10.23
C PHE A 60 1.43 1.82 -8.97
N CYS A 61 0.45 0.95 -8.68
CA CYS A 61 -0.44 1.09 -7.55
C CYS A 61 -0.32 -0.11 -6.61
N VAL A 62 -0.53 0.14 -5.33
CA VAL A 62 -0.61 -0.89 -4.30
C VAL A 62 -1.97 -0.75 -3.64
N VAL A 63 -2.72 -1.84 -3.63
CA VAL A 63 -4.01 -1.91 -2.95
C VAL A 63 -3.82 -2.55 -1.59
N PHE A 64 -4.28 -1.87 -0.56
CA PHE A 64 -4.22 -2.32 0.82
C PHE A 64 -5.60 -2.77 1.30
N VAL A 65 -5.60 -3.89 2.01
CA VAL A 65 -6.80 -4.54 2.52
C VAL A 65 -6.55 -5.02 3.93
N PHE A 66 -7.59 -5.05 4.74
CA PHE A 66 -7.57 -5.63 6.08
C PHE A 66 -8.63 -6.71 6.21
N SER A 67 -8.50 -7.57 7.21
CA SER A 67 -9.53 -8.56 7.53
C SER A 67 -9.93 -8.47 8.99
N ASP A 68 -11.23 -8.59 9.23
CA ASP A 68 -11.81 -8.75 10.57
C ASP A 68 -12.75 -9.97 10.60
N ALA A 69 -13.57 -10.09 11.65
CA ALA A 69 -14.53 -11.18 11.81
C ALA A 69 -15.58 -11.28 10.69
N THR A 70 -15.80 -10.21 9.93
CA THR A 70 -16.77 -10.13 8.83
C THR A 70 -16.14 -10.40 7.46
N GLY A 71 -14.82 -10.53 7.38
CA GLY A 71 -14.09 -10.89 6.18
C GLY A 71 -13.05 -9.85 5.77
N TRP A 72 -12.72 -9.83 4.48
CA TRP A 72 -11.76 -8.88 3.90
C TRP A 72 -12.45 -7.58 3.52
N HIS A 73 -11.79 -6.46 3.79
CA HIS A 73 -12.24 -5.11 3.50
C HIS A 73 -11.18 -4.32 2.76
N TYR A 74 -11.64 -3.35 1.98
CA TYR A 74 -10.77 -2.37 1.34
C TYR A 74 -10.31 -1.32 2.37
N SER A 75 -9.01 -1.04 2.41
CA SER A 75 -8.45 0.07 3.18
C SER A 75 -8.30 1.29 2.28
N ASN A 76 -7.35 1.21 1.34
CA ASN A 76 -6.98 2.29 0.44
C ASN A 76 -6.17 1.75 -0.74
N VAL A 77 -5.90 2.61 -1.71
CA VAL A 77 -4.96 2.39 -2.80
C VAL A 77 -3.98 3.55 -2.84
N SER A 78 -2.70 3.23 -3.01
CA SER A 78 -1.67 4.25 -3.23
C SER A 78 -1.04 4.01 -4.58
N CYS A 79 -0.82 5.07 -5.34
CA CYS A 79 -0.22 5.01 -6.66
C CYS A 79 0.98 5.95 -6.72
N ALA A 80 2.07 5.47 -7.32
CA ALA A 80 3.26 6.26 -7.58
C ALA A 80 3.65 6.18 -9.06
N GLN A 81 4.31 7.23 -9.54
CA GLN A 81 4.91 7.22 -10.87
C GLN A 81 6.00 6.15 -10.91
N ASN A 82 6.03 5.38 -11.99
CA ASN A 82 6.91 4.22 -12.13
C ASN A 82 8.40 4.63 -12.09
N PRO A 83 9.28 3.90 -11.37
CA PRO A 83 8.98 2.75 -10.53
C PRO A 83 8.53 3.18 -9.13
N GLY A 84 7.27 2.89 -8.80
CA GLY A 84 6.76 3.01 -7.43
C GLY A 84 7.21 1.82 -6.59
N TYR A 85 7.72 2.06 -5.40
CA TYR A 85 8.13 0.99 -4.46
C TYR A 85 6.98 0.67 -3.50
N MET A 86 6.65 -0.62 -3.35
CA MET A 86 5.63 -1.06 -2.37
C MET A 86 6.17 -0.95 -0.94
N PRO A 87 5.35 -0.91 0.10
CA PRO A 87 5.82 -1.31 1.43
C PRO A 87 5.93 -2.84 1.42
N GLY A 88 7.15 -3.37 1.47
CA GLY A 88 7.40 -4.81 1.52
C GLY A 88 8.87 -5.16 1.77
N PRO A 89 9.20 -6.43 2.06
CA PRO A 89 10.57 -6.86 2.30
C PRO A 89 11.48 -6.46 1.13
N ALA A 90 12.46 -5.59 1.41
CA ALA A 90 13.43 -5.01 0.47
C ALA A 90 12.95 -3.82 -0.39
N ASP A 91 11.76 -3.27 -0.12
CA ASP A 91 11.31 -2.02 -0.72
C ASP A 91 11.45 -0.83 0.25
N HIS A 92 11.49 0.38 -0.34
CA HIS A 92 11.62 1.63 0.38
C HIS A 92 10.35 2.47 0.29
N VAL A 93 9.93 3.00 1.44
CA VAL A 93 8.82 3.95 1.54
C VAL A 93 9.33 5.22 2.21
N THR A 94 8.65 6.34 1.97
CA THR A 94 9.00 7.63 2.58
C THR A 94 8.01 7.99 3.66
N VAL A 95 8.50 8.57 4.74
CA VAL A 95 7.64 9.16 5.75
C VAL A 95 6.98 10.40 5.14
N SER A 96 5.65 10.47 5.16
CA SER A 96 4.85 11.48 4.45
C SER A 96 4.43 12.67 5.32
N SER A 97 4.68 12.61 6.64
CA SER A 97 4.32 13.65 7.58
C SER A 97 5.51 14.02 8.49
N GLY A 98 5.46 15.21 9.10
CA GLY A 98 6.43 15.58 10.15
C GLY A 98 6.42 14.58 11.32
N CYS A 99 7.49 14.54 12.10
CA CYS A 99 7.67 13.68 13.29
C CYS A 99 6.72 12.45 13.39
N ALA A 100 6.88 11.48 12.49
CA ALA A 100 6.10 10.26 12.49
C ALA A 100 6.65 9.27 13.51
N ASN A 101 5.79 8.77 14.39
CA ASN A 101 6.17 7.92 15.50
C ASN A 101 6.49 6.48 15.05
N VAL A 102 7.69 6.01 15.41
CA VAL A 102 8.06 4.59 15.37
C VAL A 102 7.81 3.99 16.75
N ARG A 103 7.22 2.80 16.80
CA ARG A 103 6.76 2.15 18.04
C ARG A 103 7.38 0.77 18.23
N THR A 104 7.37 0.25 19.45
CA THR A 104 7.91 -1.09 19.75
C THR A 104 7.10 -2.22 19.12
N ASP A 105 5.80 -2.00 18.90
CA ASP A 105 4.82 -3.01 18.50
C ASP A 105 3.73 -2.35 17.63
N PRO A 106 2.99 -3.11 16.81
CA PRO A 106 1.98 -2.60 15.88
C PRO A 106 0.70 -2.17 16.64
N SER A 107 0.78 -1.09 17.40
CA SER A 107 -0.35 -0.51 18.14
C SER A 107 -0.14 0.98 18.38
N ALA A 108 -1.23 1.75 18.36
CA ALA A 108 -1.20 3.18 18.66
C ALA A 108 -0.92 3.48 20.14
N THR A 109 -0.97 2.46 21.01
CA THR A 109 -0.80 2.61 22.46
C THR A 109 0.58 2.20 22.98
N THR A 110 1.41 1.57 22.14
CA THR A 110 2.72 1.06 22.55
C THR A 110 3.79 2.15 22.55
N LYS A 111 4.92 1.90 23.20
CA LYS A 111 5.96 2.91 23.43
C LYS A 111 6.52 3.43 22.10
N VAL A 112 6.59 4.76 21.97
CA VAL A 112 7.33 5.41 20.87
C VAL A 112 8.83 5.29 21.15
N VAL A 113 9.58 4.77 20.16
CA VAL A 113 11.03 4.55 20.23
C VAL A 113 11.82 5.51 19.37
N ALA A 114 11.21 6.08 18.33
CA ALA A 114 11.81 7.11 17.50
C ALA A 114 10.74 7.99 16.87
N CYS A 115 11.15 9.15 16.39
CA CYS A 115 10.30 10.05 15.61
C CYS A 115 11.03 10.42 14.33
N LEU A 116 10.46 10.09 13.17
CA LEU A 116 11.10 10.30 11.88
C LEU A 116 10.61 11.58 11.23
N PRO A 117 11.50 12.43 10.71
CA PRO A 117 11.08 13.60 9.96
C PRO A 117 10.46 13.22 8.61
N ASN A 118 9.70 14.15 8.04
CA ASN A 118 9.14 14.02 6.70
C ASN A 118 10.26 13.74 5.67
N ASN A 119 9.93 12.99 4.62
CA ASN A 119 10.84 12.52 3.57
C ASN A 119 11.96 11.58 4.05
N THR A 120 11.88 11.03 5.26
CA THR A 120 12.80 9.96 5.67
C THR A 120 12.49 8.70 4.88
N GLU A 121 13.45 8.21 4.11
CA GLU A 121 13.35 6.90 3.46
C GLU A 121 13.60 5.78 4.47
N VAL A 122 12.71 4.80 4.50
CA VAL A 122 12.78 3.65 5.42
C VAL A 122 12.57 2.36 4.64
N ALA A 123 13.28 1.31 5.05
CA ALA A 123 13.12 -0.03 4.51
C ALA A 123 12.11 -0.80 5.36
N VAL A 124 11.19 -1.51 4.69
CA VAL A 124 10.24 -2.42 5.33
C VAL A 124 10.80 -3.84 5.27
N ASP A 125 10.69 -4.59 6.37
CA ASP A 125 11.20 -5.96 6.48
C ASP A 125 10.13 -6.97 6.94
N SER A 126 8.87 -6.55 7.03
CA SER A 126 7.74 -7.41 7.42
C SER A 126 6.59 -7.41 6.42
N ALA A 127 5.74 -8.43 6.55
CA ALA A 127 4.37 -8.39 6.05
C ALA A 127 3.52 -7.38 6.87
N PRO A 128 2.41 -6.86 6.34
CA PRO A 128 1.56 -5.90 7.04
C PRO A 128 0.83 -6.54 8.23
N VAL A 129 0.55 -5.76 9.26
CA VAL A 129 -0.27 -6.17 10.40
C VAL A 129 -1.43 -5.20 10.57
N PHE A 130 -2.67 -5.69 10.64
CA PHE A 130 -3.81 -4.85 10.97
C PHE A 130 -4.07 -4.88 12.47
N ALA A 131 -3.98 -3.72 13.11
CA ALA A 131 -4.20 -3.53 14.54
C ALA A 131 -4.64 -2.10 14.82
N ASP A 132 -5.49 -1.91 15.83
CA ASP A 132 -6.04 -0.60 16.20
C ASP A 132 -6.67 0.18 15.03
N SER A 133 -7.30 -0.53 14.08
CA SER A 133 -7.87 0.04 12.86
C SER A 133 -6.87 0.63 11.86
N HIS A 134 -5.58 0.32 12.02
CA HIS A 134 -4.51 0.75 11.13
C HIS A 134 -3.74 -0.45 10.57
N ILE A 135 -3.19 -0.31 9.37
CA ILE A 135 -2.19 -1.23 8.84
C ILE A 135 -0.82 -0.77 9.35
N TRP A 136 -0.02 -1.69 9.88
CA TRP A 136 1.29 -1.46 10.47
C TRP A 136 2.38 -2.20 9.69
N TRP A 137 3.54 -1.56 9.62
CA TRP A 137 4.74 -2.06 8.96
C TRP A 137 5.92 -2.03 9.91
N HIS A 138 6.71 -3.10 9.94
CA HIS A 138 7.98 -3.08 10.65
C HIS A 138 9.06 -2.48 9.74
N LEU A 139 9.79 -1.53 10.30
CA LEU A 139 10.88 -0.80 9.68
C LEU A 139 12.20 -1.41 10.15
N ALA A 140 13.04 -1.79 9.19
CA ALA A 140 14.29 -2.48 9.45
C ALA A 140 15.17 -1.72 10.45
N GLY A 141 15.45 -2.37 11.59
CA GLY A 141 16.28 -1.82 12.67
C GLY A 141 15.68 -0.64 13.44
N ARG A 142 14.38 -0.34 13.29
CA ARG A 142 13.74 0.83 13.93
C ARG A 142 12.49 0.50 14.75
N GLY A 143 11.62 -0.40 14.27
CA GLY A 143 10.35 -0.74 14.91
C GLY A 143 9.15 -0.52 14.00
N TRP A 144 7.95 -0.38 14.56
CA TRP A 144 6.69 -0.35 13.82
C TRP A 144 6.19 1.06 13.51
N MET A 145 5.64 1.27 12.31
CA MET A 145 5.00 2.51 11.90
C MET A 145 3.65 2.22 11.23
N ALA A 146 2.66 3.08 11.51
CA ALA A 146 1.36 3.01 10.87
C ALA A 146 1.45 3.45 9.40
N HIS A 147 0.70 2.78 8.54
CA HIS A 147 0.65 3.01 7.09
C HIS A 147 0.25 4.44 6.74
N ASP A 148 -0.57 5.10 7.56
CA ASP A 148 -1.03 6.48 7.36
C ASP A 148 0.10 7.51 7.29
N PHE A 149 1.28 7.17 7.82
CA PHE A 149 2.47 8.02 7.81
C PHE A 149 3.50 7.62 6.74
N LEU A 150 3.16 6.66 5.88
CA LEU A 150 4.03 6.14 4.83
C LEU A 150 3.45 6.47 3.46
N ALA A 151 4.31 6.92 2.56
CA ALA A 151 4.02 7.07 1.14
C ALA A 151 4.91 6.12 0.33
N LEU A 152 4.37 5.65 -0.80
CA LEU A 152 5.17 4.96 -1.80
C LEU A 152 6.27 5.92 -2.27
N SER A 153 7.52 5.46 -2.24
CA SER A 153 8.63 6.22 -2.81
C SER A 153 8.60 6.08 -4.34
N SER A 154 8.79 7.18 -5.07
CA SER A 154 9.21 7.15 -6.47
C SER A 154 10.68 7.54 -6.50
N ARG A 155 11.57 6.71 -7.05
CA ARG A 155 12.96 7.15 -7.28
C ARG A 155 12.94 8.33 -8.25
N GLY A 156 13.34 9.50 -7.77
CA GLY A 156 13.82 10.60 -8.62
C GLY A 156 15.25 10.36 -9.06
#